data_AF-A0A164GQJ6-F1
#
_entry.id   AF-A0A164GQJ6-F1
#
_cell.length_a   1.000
_cell.length_b   1.000
_cell.length_c   1.000
_cell.angle_alpha   90.00
_cell.angle_beta   90.00
_cell.angle_gamma   90.00
#
_symmetry.space_group_name_H-M   'P 1'
#
loop_
_entity.id
_entity.type
_entity.pdbx_description
1 polymer ?
#
loop_
_entity_poly.entity_id
_entity_poly.type
_entity_poly.pdbx_seq_one_letter_code
_entity_poly.pdbx_strand_id
1 'polypeptide(L)'
;KQEYQASQEAAKRAGGGRAGASRVEANLKTGMSLEEAKDILNLDKLEPELVKKNFEHLFSVNDKTKGGSFYLQSKVYRAKERLDQEMKLAATQQRSSSEKQNTV
;
A
#
# COMPACT_ATOMS: atom_id res chain seq x y z
N LYS A 1 -6.95 -17.33 -7.37
CA LYS A 1 -7.69 -17.78 -6.14
C LYS A 1 -7.03 -17.29 -4.85
N GLN A 2 -5.69 -17.33 -4.72
CA GLN A 2 -4.98 -16.82 -3.55
C GLN A 2 -5.21 -15.33 -3.26
N GLU A 3 -5.22 -14.47 -4.28
CA GLU A 3 -5.36 -13.02 -4.06
C GLU A 3 -6.70 -12.62 -3.43
N TYR A 4 -7.78 -13.29 -3.81
CA TYR A 4 -9.10 -13.06 -3.21
C TYR A 4 -9.16 -13.48 -1.74
N GLN A 5 -8.45 -14.55 -1.37
CA GLN A 5 -8.36 -15.03 0.00
C GLN A 5 -7.48 -14.10 0.86
N ALA A 6 -6.30 -13.73 0.35
CA ALA A 6 -5.40 -12.77 1.00
C ALA A 6 -6.07 -11.41 1.21
N SER A 7 -6.85 -10.94 0.22
CA SER A 7 -7.59 -9.69 0.33
C SER A 7 -8.69 -9.76 1.41
N GLN A 8 -9.44 -10.86 1.47
CA GLN A 8 -10.44 -11.08 2.52
C GLN A 8 -9.81 -11.20 3.92
N GLU A 9 -8.66 -11.86 4.04
CA GLU A 9 -7.92 -11.93 5.29
C GLU A 9 -7.41 -10.55 5.73
N ALA A 10 -6.92 -9.74 4.80
CA ALA A 10 -6.52 -8.36 5.08
C ALA A 10 -7.70 -7.51 5.58
N ALA A 11 -8.92 -7.72 5.05
CA ALA A 11 -10.13 -7.06 5.57
C ALA A 11 -10.45 -7.46 7.02
N LYS A 12 -10.28 -8.75 7.34
CA LYS A 12 -10.50 -9.28 8.70
C LYS A 12 -9.46 -8.74 9.68
N ARG A 13 -8.17 -8.74 9.32
CA ARG A 13 -7.08 -8.19 10.16
C ARG A 13 -7.24 -6.68 10.42
N ALA A 14 -7.88 -5.97 9.50
CA ALA A 14 -8.15 -4.54 9.64
C ALA A 14 -9.36 -4.18 10.52
N GLY A 15 -9.87 -5.12 11.33
CA GLY A 15 -10.94 -4.88 12.30
C GLY A 15 -12.37 -5.10 11.75
N GLY A 16 -12.52 -5.52 10.49
CA GLY A 16 -13.84 -5.67 9.86
C GLY A 16 -14.55 -4.33 9.60
N GLY A 17 -15.59 -4.34 8.76
CA GLY A 17 -16.35 -3.14 8.39
C GLY A 17 -15.70 -2.30 7.28
N ARG A 18 -15.98 -0.99 7.26
CA ARG A 18 -15.64 -0.08 6.14
C ARG A 18 -14.14 -0.02 5.83
N ALA A 19 -13.28 -0.05 6.86
CA ALA A 19 -11.83 -0.04 6.68
C ALA A 19 -11.31 -1.34 6.03
N GLY A 20 -11.88 -2.49 6.37
CA GLY A 20 -11.57 -3.77 5.74
C GLY A 20 -11.98 -3.80 4.26
N ALA A 21 -13.16 -3.29 3.94
CA ALA A 21 -13.64 -3.16 2.55
C ALA A 21 -12.72 -2.24 1.72
N SER A 22 -12.32 -1.09 2.26
CA SER A 22 -11.40 -0.17 1.56
C SER A 22 -10.03 -0.80 1.26
N ARG A 23 -9.51 -1.67 2.13
CA ARG A 23 -8.25 -2.40 1.88
C ARG A 23 -8.39 -3.45 0.78
N VAL A 24 -9.54 -4.11 0.71
CA VAL A 24 -9.84 -5.06 -0.38
C VAL A 24 -9.90 -4.34 -1.72
N GLU A 25 -10.61 -3.22 -1.77
CA GLU A 25 -10.67 -2.37 -2.96
C GLU A 25 -9.29 -1.86 -3.39
N ALA A 26 -8.45 -1.44 -2.43
CA ALA A 26 -7.08 -1.00 -2.70
C ALA A 26 -6.24 -2.10 -3.33
N ASN A 27 -6.33 -3.33 -2.81
CA ASN A 27 -5.64 -4.48 -3.38
C ASN A 27 -6.12 -4.79 -4.81
N LEU A 28 -7.45 -4.75 -5.04
CA LEU A 28 -8.01 -4.97 -6.38
C LEU A 28 -7.61 -3.88 -7.39
N LYS A 29 -7.56 -2.62 -6.96
CA LYS A 29 -7.16 -1.48 -7.81
C LYS A 29 -5.70 -1.53 -8.22
N THR A 30 -4.83 -1.94 -7.30
CA THR A 30 -3.37 -1.98 -7.53
C THR A 30 -2.90 -3.33 -8.06
N GLY A 31 -3.72 -4.38 -7.91
CA GLY A 31 -3.39 -5.75 -8.31
C GLY A 31 -2.29 -6.37 -7.44
N MET A 32 -2.18 -5.95 -6.18
CA MET A 32 -1.23 -6.52 -5.20
C MET A 32 -1.66 -6.27 -3.75
N SER A 33 -1.13 -7.08 -2.83
CA SER A 33 -1.36 -6.92 -1.40
C SER A 33 -0.48 -5.82 -0.78
N LEU A 34 -0.80 -5.42 0.46
CA LEU A 34 0.07 -4.51 1.22
C LEU A 34 1.45 -5.13 1.50
N GLU A 35 1.49 -6.43 1.78
CA GLU A 35 2.72 -7.18 2.07
C GLU A 35 3.60 -7.24 0.81
N GLU A 36 3.03 -7.61 -0.34
CA GLU A 36 3.73 -7.60 -1.63
C GLU A 36 4.26 -6.19 -1.98
N ALA A 37 3.48 -5.14 -1.73
CA ALA A 37 3.92 -3.78 -1.98
C ALA A 37 5.11 -3.36 -1.10
N LYS A 38 5.17 -3.83 0.14
CA LYS A 38 6.32 -3.62 1.04
C LYS A 38 7.54 -4.39 0.57
N ASP A 39 7.36 -5.64 0.13
CA ASP A 39 8.45 -6.47 -0.37
C ASP A 39 9.05 -5.88 -1.66
N ILE A 40 8.21 -5.41 -2.58
CA ILE A 40 8.65 -4.76 -3.83
C ILE A 40 9.50 -3.51 -3.54
N LEU A 41 9.12 -2.71 -2.54
CA LEU A 41 9.89 -1.51 -2.15
C LEU A 41 10.95 -1.79 -1.07
N ASN A 42 11.14 -3.05 -0.68
CA ASN A 42 12.08 -3.48 0.35
C ASN A 42 11.90 -2.70 1.68
N LEU A 43 10.71 -2.82 2.27
CA LEU A 43 10.31 -2.07 3.47
C LEU A 43 9.83 -2.99 4.60
N ASP A 44 10.51 -2.94 5.74
CA ASP A 44 10.02 -3.60 6.96
C ASP A 44 8.92 -2.76 7.65
N LYS A 45 9.06 -1.43 7.58
CA LYS A 45 8.16 -0.46 8.21
C LYS A 45 7.62 0.52 7.19
N LEU A 46 6.37 0.93 7.37
CA LEU A 46 5.70 1.89 6.50
C LEU A 46 6.02 3.32 6.94
N GLU A 47 7.16 3.82 6.50
CA GLU A 47 7.64 5.18 6.78
C GLU A 47 7.65 6.01 5.48
N PRO A 48 7.03 7.21 5.43
CA PRO A 48 6.88 7.99 4.21
C PRO A 48 8.22 8.31 3.51
N GLU A 49 9.24 8.66 4.28
CA GLU A 49 10.58 8.98 3.77
C GLU A 49 11.24 7.76 3.11
N LEU A 50 11.07 6.58 3.71
CA LEU A 50 11.65 5.34 3.20
C LEU A 50 10.92 4.86 1.94
N VAL A 51 9.58 4.98 1.91
CA VAL A 51 8.77 4.73 0.71
C VAL A 51 9.25 5.58 -0.45
N LYS A 52 9.39 6.90 -0.22
CA LYS A 52 9.85 7.84 -1.26
C LYS A 52 11.24 7.50 -1.76
N LYS A 53 12.21 7.33 -0.85
CA LYS A 53 13.60 7.01 -1.19
C LYS A 53 13.73 5.74 -2.01
N ASN A 54 13.10 4.65 -1.55
CA ASN A 54 13.21 3.36 -2.22
C ASN A 54 12.46 3.36 -3.55
N PHE A 55 11.30 4.02 -3.62
CA PHE A 55 10.56 4.23 -4.87
C PHE A 55 11.41 4.98 -5.90
N GLU A 56 11.97 6.13 -5.56
CA GLU A 56 12.77 6.93 -6.50
C GLU A 56 13.96 6.13 -7.05
N HIS A 57 14.66 5.39 -6.18
CA HIS A 57 15.76 4.53 -6.59
C HIS A 57 15.28 3.41 -7.53
N LEU A 58 14.33 2.59 -7.08
CA LEU A 58 13.85 1.42 -7.84
C LEU A 58 13.16 1.81 -9.15
N PHE A 59 12.44 2.93 -9.17
CA PHE A 59 11.79 3.43 -10.37
C PHE A 59 12.79 3.95 -11.40
N SER A 60 13.85 4.63 -10.96
CA SER A 60 14.91 5.17 -11.82
C SER A 60 15.79 4.08 -12.43
N VAL A 61 16.15 3.04 -11.67
CA VAL A 61 16.99 1.94 -12.19
C VAL A 61 16.22 1.01 -13.14
N ASN A 62 14.90 0.96 -13.03
CA ASN A 62 14.04 0.17 -13.93
C ASN A 62 13.54 0.97 -15.15
N ASP A 63 14.02 2.19 -15.36
CA ASP A 63 13.66 3.00 -16.52
C ASP A 63 14.04 2.30 -17.84
N LYS A 64 13.07 2.17 -18.76
CA LYS A 64 13.27 1.53 -20.07
C LYS A 64 14.39 2.17 -20.88
N THR A 65 14.58 3.49 -20.76
CA THR A 65 15.63 4.23 -21.48
C THR A 65 17.03 3.89 -21.00
N LYS A 66 17.15 3.32 -19.79
CA LYS A 66 18.41 2.86 -19.18
C LYS A 66 18.58 1.34 -19.27
N GLY A 67 17.79 0.66 -20.11
CA GLY A 67 17.79 -0.80 -20.25
C GLY A 67 16.97 -1.53 -19.19
N GLY A 68 16.17 -0.82 -18.40
CA GLY A 68 15.26 -1.40 -17.42
C GLY A 68 14.00 -2.01 -18.04
N SER A 69 13.19 -2.67 -17.20
CA SER A 69 11.95 -3.32 -17.62
C SER A 69 10.73 -2.47 -17.26
N PHE A 70 9.90 -2.18 -18.26
CA PHE A 70 8.61 -1.51 -18.05
C PHE A 70 7.71 -2.26 -17.07
N TYR A 71 7.75 -3.59 -17.11
CA TYR A 71 6.94 -4.41 -16.23
C TYR A 71 7.38 -4.21 -14.77
N LEU A 72 8.69 -4.24 -14.50
CA LEU A 72 9.25 -4.02 -13.17
C LEU A 72 9.01 -2.58 -12.70
N GLN A 73 9.25 -1.59 -13.57
CA GLN A 73 8.95 -0.18 -13.27
C GLN A 73 7.47 0.03 -12.93
N SER A 74 6.57 -0.62 -13.69
CA SER A 74 5.12 -0.58 -13.42
C SER A 74 4.77 -1.25 -12.08
N LYS A 75 5.42 -2.36 -11.73
CA LYS A 75 5.24 -3.03 -10.42
C LYS A 75 5.69 -2.14 -9.26
N VAL A 76 6.83 -1.48 -9.39
CA VAL A 76 7.33 -0.49 -8.41
C VAL A 76 6.35 0.68 -8.25
N TYR A 77 5.79 1.17 -9.36
CA TYR A 77 4.78 2.22 -9.35
C TYR A 77 3.48 1.78 -8.62
N ARG A 78 2.95 0.60 -8.95
CA ARG A 78 1.75 0.06 -8.29
C ARG A 78 1.95 -0.19 -6.80
N ALA A 79 3.14 -0.66 -6.40
CA ALA A 79 3.50 -0.83 -5.00
C ALA A 79 3.43 0.50 -4.24
N LYS A 80 4.04 1.55 -4.79
CA LYS A 80 3.99 2.89 -4.20
C LYS A 80 2.55 3.42 -4.08
N GLU A 81 1.71 3.24 -5.10
CA GLU A 81 0.28 3.60 -5.00
C GLU A 81 -0.44 2.86 -3.88
N ARG A 82 -0.17 1.56 -3.70
CA ARG A 82 -0.79 0.75 -2.64
C ARG A 82 -0.37 1.21 -1.24
N LEU A 83 0.90 1.57 -1.05
CA LEU A 83 1.41 2.08 0.22
C LEU A 83 0.87 3.48 0.54
N ASP A 84 0.77 4.36 -0.46
CA ASP A 84 0.18 5.70 -0.29
C ASP A 84 -1.29 5.62 0.16
N GLN A 85 -2.05 4.69 -0.41
CA GLN A 85 -3.44 4.44 0.00
C GLN A 85 -3.51 3.96 1.46
N GLU A 86 -2.59 3.09 1.86
CA GLU A 86 -2.50 2.61 3.25
C GLU A 86 -2.27 3.74 4.24
N MET A 87 -1.31 4.61 3.96
CA MET A 87 -0.97 5.74 4.82
C MET A 87 -2.15 6.72 4.95
N LYS A 88 -2.88 6.98 3.85
CA LYS A 88 -4.11 7.80 3.87
C LYS A 88 -5.21 7.18 4.72
N LEU A 89 -5.43 5.87 4.60
CA LEU A 89 -6.41 5.15 5.42
C LEU A 89 -6.02 5.16 6.91
N ALA A 90 -4.74 5.01 7.24
CA ALA A 90 -4.24 5.09 8.61
C ALA A 90 -4.44 6.49 9.22
N ALA A 91 -4.06 7.54 8.48
CA ALA A 91 -4.24 8.93 8.90
C ALA A 91 -5.72 9.30 9.13
N THR A 92 -6.63 8.79 8.29
CA THR A 92 -8.07 9.03 8.42
C THR A 92 -8.65 8.33 9.66
N GLN A 93 -8.18 7.12 9.97
CA GLN A 93 -8.59 6.39 11.17
C GLN A 93 -8.08 7.06 12.45
N GLN A 94 -6.86 7.59 12.45
CA GLN A 94 -6.33 8.34 13.59
C GLN A 94 -7.18 9.58 13.89
N ARG A 95 -7.50 10.41 12.87
CA ARG A 95 -8.35 11.60 13.07
C ARG A 95 -9.74 11.27 13.63
N SER A 96 -10.42 10.27 13.05
CA SER A 96 -11.75 9.87 13.52
C SER A 96 -11.75 9.27 14.93
N SER A 97 -10.61 8.75 15.41
CA SER A 97 -10.46 8.25 16.77
C SER A 97 -10.23 9.39 17.77
N SER A 98 -9.44 10.40 17.38
CA SER A 98 -9.20 11.61 18.18
C SER A 98 -10.46 12.47 18.35
N GLU A 99 -11.29 12.61 17.31
CA GLU A 99 -12.56 13.38 17.38
C GLU A 99 -13.58 12.75 18.33
N LYS A 100 -13.64 11.40 18.39
CA LYS A 100 -14.54 10.68 19.29
C LYS A 100 -14.14 10.78 20.77
N GLN A 101 -12.86 10.97 21.07
CA GLN A 101 -12.37 11.16 22.44
C GLN A 101 -12.58 12.59 22.96
N ASN A 102 -12.74 13.57 22.07
CA ASN A 102 -12.90 14.99 22.44
C ASN A 102 -14.36 15.43 22.61
N THR A 103 -15.32 14.49 22.51
CA THR A 103 -16.77 14.74 22.60
C THR A 103 -17.41 14.02 23.81
N VAL A 104 -16.64 13.77 24.87
CA VAL A 104 -17.14 13.21 26.15
C VAL A 104 -16.87 14.18 27.28
#